data_AF-A0A7X1HJZ3-F1
#
_entry.id   AF-A0A7X1HJZ3-F1
#
_cell.length_a   1.000
_cell.length_b   1.000
_cell.length_c   1.000
_cell.angle_alpha   90.00
_cell.angle_beta   90.00
_cell.angle_gamma   90.00
#
_symmetry.space_group_name_H-M   'P 1'
#
loop_
_entity.id
_entity.type
_entity.pdbx_description
1 polymer ?
#
loop_
_entity_poly.entity_id
_entity_poly.type
_entity_poly.pdbx_seq_one_letter_code
_entity_poly.pdbx_strand_id
1 'polypeptide(L)'
;MKIWYAGDRSKSLCETCRKVVTTTFDYHDVPFESGIGVAKQIMAATCDECGTVVAIPPQSTPAIRVAREIASRPLEVVMAAPFMDTLDLASYRIDPSAGVILRKSLIAYFVHRSVNDESLVERLRRNAEVHREKWKSWHDTPSKRLSMKVTPRLGEEFNELVKKSALNKTTLVKSIVMDIGSEIVEPEEPKMMAELRRMAAALAA
;
A
#
# COMPACT_ATOMS: atom_id res chain seq x y z
N MET A 1 -12.84 -20.27 -23.35
CA MET A 1 -11.44 -20.12 -22.86
C MET A 1 -10.68 -21.39 -23.20
N LYS A 2 -9.45 -21.29 -23.71
CA LYS A 2 -8.56 -22.43 -23.99
C LYS A 2 -7.57 -22.58 -22.82
N ILE A 3 -7.33 -23.80 -22.37
CA ILE A 3 -6.23 -24.14 -21.45
C ILE A 3 -4.98 -24.42 -22.28
N TRP A 4 -3.87 -23.80 -21.90
CA TRP A 4 -2.56 -23.98 -22.53
C TRP A 4 -1.68 -24.94 -21.74
N TYR A 5 -0.88 -25.73 -22.44
CA TYR A 5 0.07 -26.68 -21.88
C TYR A 5 1.50 -26.31 -22.27
N ALA A 6 2.47 -26.79 -21.49
CA ALA A 6 3.89 -26.61 -21.83
C ALA A 6 4.18 -27.23 -23.21
N GLY A 7 4.92 -26.50 -24.05
CA GLY A 7 5.19 -26.86 -25.44
C GLY A 7 4.12 -26.42 -26.44
N ASP A 8 2.95 -25.93 -26.01
CA ASP A 8 1.98 -25.35 -26.94
C ASP A 8 2.59 -24.15 -27.65
N ARG A 9 2.29 -24.01 -28.94
CA ARG A 9 2.77 -22.90 -29.76
C ARG A 9 1.65 -21.92 -30.12
N SER A 10 2.01 -20.66 -30.24
CA SER A 10 1.16 -19.60 -30.76
C SER A 10 1.98 -18.54 -31.51
N LYS A 11 1.33 -17.47 -31.96
CA LYS A 11 1.99 -16.30 -32.56
C LYS A 11 1.59 -15.07 -31.77
N SER A 12 2.56 -14.21 -31.45
CA SER A 12 2.34 -12.94 -30.76
C SER A 12 3.28 -11.87 -31.29
N LEU A 13 2.94 -10.60 -31.05
CA LEU A 13 3.86 -9.48 -31.28
C LEU A 13 4.88 -9.45 -30.15
N CYS A 14 6.17 -9.43 -30.48
CA CYS A 14 7.24 -9.24 -29.50
C CYS A 14 7.70 -7.78 -29.51
N GLU A 15 7.64 -7.11 -28.36
CA GLU A 15 8.08 -5.71 -28.23
C GLU A 15 9.60 -5.55 -28.43
N THR A 16 10.39 -6.55 -28.00
CA THR A 16 11.84 -6.58 -28.18
C THR A 16 12.23 -6.75 -29.65
N CYS A 17 11.63 -7.72 -30.35
CA CYS A 17 11.95 -8.02 -31.76
C CYS A 17 11.18 -7.15 -32.75
N ARG A 18 10.14 -6.42 -32.30
CA ARG A 18 9.27 -5.53 -33.09
C ARG A 18 8.61 -6.20 -34.30
N LYS A 19 8.30 -7.49 -34.19
CA LYS A 19 7.63 -8.27 -35.24
C LYS A 19 6.76 -9.37 -34.64
N VAL A 20 5.89 -9.94 -35.46
CA VAL A 20 5.13 -11.15 -35.10
C VAL A 20 6.10 -12.33 -35.07
N VAL A 21 6.17 -13.00 -33.92
CA VAL A 21 7.06 -14.13 -33.66
C VAL A 21 6.25 -15.37 -33.32
N THR A 22 6.84 -16.54 -33.54
CA THR A 22 6.36 -17.78 -32.91
C THR A 22 6.73 -17.76 -31.44
N THR A 23 5.82 -18.27 -30.62
CA THR A 23 6.00 -18.32 -29.17
C THR A 23 5.65 -19.69 -28.65
N THR A 24 6.39 -20.15 -27.66
CA THR A 24 6.16 -21.42 -26.97
C THR A 24 5.74 -21.16 -25.53
N PHE A 25 4.70 -21.84 -25.08
CA PHE A 25 4.24 -21.79 -23.70
C PHE A 25 5.08 -22.71 -22.81
N ASP A 26 5.51 -22.21 -21.65
CA ASP A 26 6.13 -23.01 -20.58
C ASP A 26 5.88 -22.34 -19.22
N TYR A 27 6.35 -22.96 -18.14
CA TYR A 27 6.30 -22.41 -16.80
C TYR A 27 7.48 -21.48 -16.53
N HIS A 28 7.17 -20.24 -16.17
CA HIS A 28 8.17 -19.19 -15.91
C HIS A 28 7.92 -18.48 -14.59
N ASP A 29 9.02 -18.00 -14.01
CA ASP A 29 8.98 -16.98 -12.97
C ASP A 29 8.96 -15.60 -13.65
N VAL A 30 7.83 -14.89 -13.56
CA VAL A 30 7.64 -13.61 -14.25
C VAL A 30 7.67 -12.46 -13.24
N PRO A 31 8.68 -11.56 -13.28
CA PRO A 31 8.72 -10.39 -12.42
C PRO A 31 7.61 -9.40 -12.79
N PHE A 32 7.06 -8.70 -11.80
CA PHE A 32 6.14 -7.60 -12.10
C PHE A 32 6.92 -6.40 -12.65
N GLU A 33 6.31 -5.66 -13.58
CA GLU A 33 6.90 -4.44 -14.17
C GLU A 33 7.30 -3.40 -13.13
N SER A 34 6.62 -3.39 -11.97
CA SER A 34 6.99 -2.54 -10.83
C SER A 34 8.36 -2.85 -10.24
N GLY A 35 9.02 -3.94 -10.65
CA GLY A 35 10.26 -4.46 -10.08
C GLY A 35 10.08 -5.13 -8.72
N ILE A 36 8.85 -5.17 -8.20
CA ILE A 36 8.54 -5.61 -6.84
C ILE A 36 7.59 -6.79 -6.90
N GLY A 37 8.12 -7.99 -6.66
CA GLY A 37 7.37 -9.24 -6.65
C GLY A 37 7.52 -10.04 -7.95
N VAL A 38 7.32 -11.35 -7.84
CA VAL A 38 7.48 -12.31 -8.94
C VAL A 38 6.32 -13.29 -8.87
N ALA A 39 5.62 -13.49 -10.00
CA ALA A 39 4.68 -14.58 -10.16
C ALA A 39 5.46 -15.84 -10.52
N LYS A 40 5.67 -16.72 -9.55
CA LYS A 40 6.49 -17.92 -9.72
C LYS A 40 5.73 -19.02 -10.44
N GLN A 41 6.43 -19.74 -11.31
CA GLN A 41 5.96 -20.96 -11.98
C GLN A 41 4.57 -20.80 -12.59
N ILE A 42 4.36 -19.70 -13.33
CA ILE A 42 3.13 -19.45 -14.06
C ILE A 42 3.30 -19.83 -15.53
N MET A 43 2.21 -20.27 -16.17
CA MET A 43 2.20 -20.49 -17.61
C MET A 43 2.39 -19.14 -18.32
N ALA A 44 3.36 -19.06 -19.21
CA ALA A 44 3.59 -17.88 -20.04
C ALA A 44 4.19 -18.28 -21.39
N ALA A 45 3.93 -17.50 -22.43
CA ALA A 45 4.51 -17.70 -23.75
C ALA A 45 5.76 -16.83 -23.91
N THR A 46 6.87 -17.45 -24.27
CA THR A 46 8.11 -16.75 -24.60
C THR A 46 8.31 -16.66 -26.10
N CYS A 47 8.92 -15.57 -26.56
CA CYS A 47 9.38 -15.44 -27.94
C CYS A 47 10.47 -16.49 -28.22
N ASP A 48 10.30 -17.29 -29.26
CA ASP A 48 11.27 -18.32 -29.64
C ASP A 48 12.61 -17.74 -30.14
N GLU A 49 12.65 -16.44 -30.47
CA GLU A 49 13.85 -15.77 -30.97
C GLU A 49 14.68 -15.08 -29.88
N CYS A 50 14.04 -14.39 -28.92
CA CYS A 50 14.73 -13.60 -27.90
C CYS A 50 14.47 -14.05 -26.46
N GLY A 51 13.61 -15.06 -26.26
CA GLY A 51 13.29 -15.61 -24.94
C GLY A 51 12.45 -14.71 -24.03
N THR A 52 12.09 -13.51 -24.47
CA THR A 52 11.26 -12.59 -23.67
C THR A 52 9.84 -13.14 -23.53
N VAL A 53 9.24 -13.05 -22.33
CA VAL A 53 7.82 -13.36 -22.11
C VAL A 53 6.97 -12.33 -22.85
N VAL A 54 6.09 -12.77 -23.75
CA VAL A 54 5.27 -11.91 -24.61
C VAL A 54 3.77 -12.08 -24.39
N ALA A 55 3.33 -13.14 -23.71
CA ALA A 55 1.93 -13.32 -23.35
C ALA A 55 1.77 -14.18 -22.10
N ILE A 56 0.73 -13.93 -21.32
CA ILE A 56 0.34 -14.73 -20.15
C ILE A 56 -1.13 -15.11 -20.31
N PRO A 57 -1.49 -16.41 -20.32
CA PRO A 57 -2.87 -16.85 -20.49
C PRO A 57 -3.71 -16.66 -19.20
N PRO A 58 -5.05 -16.52 -19.32
CA PRO A 58 -5.93 -16.28 -18.17
C PRO A 58 -5.88 -17.34 -17.05
N GLN A 59 -5.45 -18.57 -17.35
CA GLN A 59 -5.26 -19.64 -16.35
C GLN A 59 -4.20 -19.31 -15.29
N SER A 60 -3.28 -18.37 -15.58
CA SER A 60 -2.26 -17.90 -14.65
C SER A 60 -2.69 -16.70 -13.81
N THR A 61 -3.86 -16.11 -14.10
CA THR A 61 -4.42 -14.98 -13.33
C THR A 61 -4.55 -15.26 -11.83
N PRO A 62 -5.01 -16.45 -11.36
CA PRO A 62 -5.07 -16.74 -9.93
C PRO A 62 -3.69 -16.71 -9.25
N ALA A 63 -2.67 -17.30 -9.87
CA ALA A 63 -1.31 -17.32 -9.34
C ALA A 63 -0.68 -15.92 -9.31
N ILE A 64 -0.91 -15.11 -10.35
CA ILE A 64 -0.50 -13.70 -10.39
C ILE A 64 -1.16 -12.91 -9.27
N ARG A 65 -2.47 -13.09 -9.05
CA ARG A 65 -3.19 -12.41 -7.96
C ARG A 65 -2.60 -12.78 -6.60
N VAL A 66 -2.35 -14.07 -6.35
CA VAL A 66 -1.70 -14.55 -5.11
C VAL A 66 -0.31 -13.93 -4.96
N ALA A 67 0.50 -13.92 -6.01
CA ALA A 67 1.83 -13.31 -5.98
C ALA A 67 1.79 -11.79 -5.71
N ARG A 68 0.78 -11.07 -6.24
CA ARG A 68 0.54 -9.66 -5.93
C ARG A 68 0.13 -9.46 -4.47
N GLU A 69 -0.69 -10.36 -3.93
CA GLU A 69 -1.10 -10.31 -2.52
C GLU A 69 0.04 -10.67 -1.58
N ILE A 70 0.90 -11.64 -1.91
CA ILE A 70 2.11 -11.99 -1.16
C ILE A 70 3.13 -10.85 -1.22
N ALA A 71 3.23 -10.16 -2.36
CA ALA A 71 4.02 -8.95 -2.45
C ALA A 71 3.47 -7.86 -1.50
N SER A 72 2.16 -7.79 -1.23
CA SER A 72 1.65 -6.88 -0.21
C SER A 72 1.91 -7.39 1.22
N ARG A 73 2.35 -6.50 2.13
CA ARG A 73 2.60 -6.85 3.53
C ARG A 73 1.42 -6.42 4.41
N PRO A 74 1.01 -7.20 5.42
CA PRO A 74 -0.02 -6.75 6.35
C PRO A 74 0.53 -5.72 7.34
N LEU A 75 -0.11 -4.55 7.41
CA LEU A 75 0.06 -3.57 8.46
C LEU A 75 -1.07 -3.74 9.48
N GLU A 76 -0.78 -4.46 10.56
CA GLU A 76 -1.73 -4.67 11.65
C GLU A 76 -1.25 -4.06 12.96
N VAL A 77 -2.17 -3.35 13.64
CA VAL A 77 -1.99 -2.82 15.00
C VAL A 77 -3.34 -2.80 15.73
N VAL A 78 -3.33 -3.00 17.05
CA VAL A 78 -4.49 -2.84 17.92
C VAL A 78 -4.29 -1.58 18.77
N MET A 79 -5.31 -0.73 18.83
CA MET A 79 -5.28 0.53 19.56
C MET A 79 -6.66 0.87 20.13
N ALA A 80 -6.69 1.80 21.08
CA ALA A 80 -7.93 2.32 21.66
C ALA A 80 -8.84 2.93 20.58
N ALA A 81 -10.16 2.80 20.73
CA ALA A 81 -11.16 3.30 19.79
C ALA A 81 -10.96 4.78 19.37
N PRO A 82 -10.58 5.73 20.26
CA PRO A 82 -10.40 7.12 19.88
C PRO A 82 -9.40 7.36 18.73
N PHE A 83 -8.39 6.49 18.55
CA PHE A 83 -7.49 6.57 17.41
C PHE A 83 -8.20 6.23 16.09
N MET A 84 -9.03 5.19 16.09
CA MET A 84 -9.82 4.83 14.91
C MET A 84 -10.85 5.91 14.61
N ASP A 85 -11.51 6.45 15.64
CA ASP A 85 -12.49 7.52 15.49
C ASP A 85 -11.85 8.77 14.88
N THR A 86 -10.62 9.12 15.29
CA THR A 86 -9.85 10.23 14.71
C THR A 86 -9.57 10.02 13.22
N LEU A 87 -9.12 8.82 12.84
CA LEU A 87 -8.82 8.48 11.45
C LEU A 87 -10.08 8.47 10.57
N ASP A 88 -11.21 8.02 11.12
CA ASP A 88 -12.51 8.02 10.45
C ASP A 88 -13.05 9.42 10.26
N LEU A 89 -12.94 10.26 11.29
CA LEU A 89 -13.35 11.66 11.20
C LEU A 89 -12.50 12.44 10.19
N ALA A 90 -11.19 12.19 10.15
CA ALA A 90 -10.31 12.77 9.14
C ALA A 90 -10.74 12.37 7.72
N SER A 91 -11.05 11.08 7.52
CA SER A 91 -11.54 10.56 6.24
C SER A 91 -12.86 11.20 5.82
N TYR A 92 -13.82 11.28 6.75
CA TYR A 92 -15.14 11.90 6.55
C TYR A 92 -15.03 13.39 6.19
N ARG A 93 -14.11 14.12 6.84
CA ARG A 93 -13.92 15.56 6.59
C ARG A 93 -13.37 15.84 5.18
N ILE A 94 -12.53 14.93 4.67
CA ILE A 94 -11.98 15.02 3.31
C ILE A 94 -13.09 14.72 2.31
N ASP A 95 -13.73 13.57 2.45
CA ASP A 95 -14.80 13.11 1.58
C ASP A 95 -15.79 12.23 2.36
N PRO A 96 -17.01 12.74 2.64
CA PRO A 96 -18.05 11.98 3.32
C PRO A 96 -18.45 10.68 2.62
N SER A 97 -18.25 10.58 1.30
CA SER A 97 -18.63 9.42 0.49
C SER A 97 -17.56 8.34 0.43
N ALA A 98 -16.30 8.66 0.77
CA ALA A 98 -15.19 7.72 0.64
C ALA A 98 -15.15 6.65 1.73
N GLY A 99 -15.86 6.84 2.84
CA GLY A 99 -15.92 5.89 3.96
C GLY A 99 -14.53 5.50 4.47
N VAL A 100 -14.30 4.20 4.66
CA VAL A 100 -13.05 3.65 5.22
C VAL A 100 -11.90 3.54 4.21
N ILE A 101 -12.15 3.83 2.93
CA ILE A 101 -11.18 3.64 1.84
C ILE A 101 -9.97 4.57 2.03
N LEU A 102 -10.20 5.79 2.53
CA LEU A 102 -9.14 6.79 2.71
C LEU A 102 -8.17 6.48 3.87
N ARG A 103 -8.52 5.59 4.81
CA ARG A 103 -7.65 5.25 5.95
C ARG A 103 -6.24 4.86 5.51
N LYS A 104 -6.16 3.97 4.51
CA LYS A 104 -4.88 3.50 3.96
C LYS A 104 -4.14 4.62 3.24
N SER A 105 -4.83 5.40 2.43
CA SER A 105 -4.24 6.49 1.66
C SER A 105 -3.72 7.60 2.56
N LEU A 106 -4.43 7.94 3.64
CA LEU A 106 -3.97 8.91 4.64
C LEU A 106 -2.72 8.43 5.37
N ILE A 107 -2.72 7.18 5.85
CA ILE A 107 -1.52 6.63 6.49
C ILE A 107 -0.36 6.61 5.50
N ALA A 108 -0.59 6.20 4.25
CA ALA A 108 0.44 6.21 3.22
C ALA A 108 1.00 7.61 2.97
N TYR A 109 0.13 8.62 2.85
CA TYR A 109 0.52 10.02 2.66
C TYR A 109 1.39 10.53 3.81
N PHE A 110 0.95 10.35 5.06
CA PHE A 110 1.69 10.83 6.23
C PHE A 110 3.00 10.06 6.45
N VAL A 111 3.04 8.76 6.15
CA VAL A 111 4.29 7.97 6.16
C VAL A 111 5.26 8.51 5.11
N HIS A 112 4.81 8.66 3.87
CA HIS A 112 5.65 9.10 2.77
C HIS A 112 6.19 10.52 2.99
N ARG A 113 5.37 11.44 3.50
CA ARG A 113 5.81 12.80 3.81
C ARG A 113 6.82 12.80 4.96
N SER A 114 6.58 12.01 6.00
CA SER A 114 7.43 12.02 7.20
C SER A 114 8.78 11.35 6.99
N VAL A 115 8.87 10.30 6.16
CA VAL A 115 10.15 9.59 5.96
C VAL A 115 11.20 10.48 5.30
N ASN A 116 10.76 11.49 4.54
CA ASN A 116 11.60 12.40 3.77
C ASN A 116 11.86 13.76 4.48
N ASP A 117 11.38 13.94 5.70
CA ASP A 117 11.50 15.22 6.44
C ASP A 117 11.82 14.96 7.93
N GLU A 118 13.06 15.25 8.33
CA GLU A 118 13.51 15.01 9.70
C GLU A 118 12.71 15.83 10.73
N SER A 119 12.19 17.00 10.37
CA SER A 119 11.35 17.81 11.26
C SER A 119 10.03 17.11 11.59
N LEU A 120 9.49 16.37 10.61
CA LEU A 120 8.29 15.56 10.79
C LEU A 120 8.58 14.29 11.61
N VAL A 121 9.74 13.67 11.41
CA VAL A 121 10.19 12.55 12.27
C VAL A 121 10.24 12.99 13.74
N GLU A 122 10.82 14.16 14.03
CA GLU A 122 10.85 14.69 15.40
C GLU A 122 9.45 15.01 15.93
N ARG A 123 8.56 15.53 15.09
CA ARG A 123 7.16 15.76 15.47
C ARG A 123 6.46 14.46 15.87
N LEU A 124 6.71 13.36 15.16
CA LEU A 124 6.19 12.04 15.54
C LEU A 124 6.76 11.56 16.89
N ARG A 125 8.07 11.75 17.14
CA ARG A 125 8.64 11.42 18.47
C ARG A 125 7.97 12.23 19.57
N ARG A 126 7.79 13.54 19.36
CA ARG A 126 7.14 14.46 20.31
C ARG A 126 5.69 14.08 20.58
N ASN A 127 4.91 13.77 19.54
CA ASN A 127 3.52 13.34 19.71
C ASN A 127 3.41 12.09 20.59
N ALA A 128 4.33 11.13 20.42
CA ALA A 128 4.38 9.92 21.23
C ALA A 128 4.77 10.16 22.70
N GLU A 129 5.53 11.21 22.97
CA GLU A 129 5.90 11.63 24.33
C GLU A 129 4.77 12.42 25.00
N VAL A 130 4.32 13.49 24.36
CA VAL A 130 3.32 14.43 24.90
C VAL A 130 1.98 13.75 25.17
N HIS A 131 1.54 12.85 24.28
CA HIS A 131 0.24 12.19 24.42
C HIS A 131 0.31 10.87 25.17
N ARG A 132 1.48 10.46 25.67
CA ARG A 132 1.67 9.16 26.35
C ARG A 132 0.68 8.94 27.48
N GLU A 133 0.52 9.93 28.37
CA GLU A 133 -0.38 9.83 29.52
C GLU A 133 -1.86 9.83 29.09
N LYS A 134 -2.22 10.66 28.11
CA LYS A 134 -3.57 10.65 27.50
C LYS A 134 -3.91 9.29 26.88
N TRP A 135 -2.96 8.63 26.24
CA TRP A 135 -3.17 7.30 25.68
C TRP A 135 -3.33 6.23 26.76
N LYS A 136 -2.61 6.36 27.88
CA LYS A 136 -2.74 5.45 29.03
C LYS A 136 -4.09 5.61 29.72
N SER A 137 -4.64 6.83 29.80
CA SER A 137 -5.95 7.08 30.39
C SER A 137 -7.11 6.50 29.57
N TRP A 138 -6.85 5.96 28.37
CA TRP A 138 -7.84 5.28 27.53
C TRP A 138 -7.92 3.77 27.79
N HIS A 139 -7.43 3.29 28.95
CA HIS A 139 -7.41 1.87 29.28
C HIS A 139 -8.78 1.19 29.27
N ASP A 140 -9.85 1.91 29.64
CA ASP A 140 -11.22 1.36 29.65
C ASP A 140 -11.95 1.50 28.32
N THR A 141 -11.32 2.12 27.32
CA THR A 141 -11.96 2.28 26.00
C THR A 141 -11.89 0.99 25.19
N PRO A 142 -12.88 0.71 24.32
CA PRO A 142 -12.84 -0.46 23.47
C PRO A 142 -11.58 -0.49 22.59
N SER A 143 -10.96 -1.66 22.47
CA SER A 143 -9.86 -1.86 21.53
C SER A 143 -10.39 -2.11 20.12
N LYS A 144 -9.79 -1.46 19.13
CA LYS A 144 -10.08 -1.64 17.70
C LYS A 144 -8.81 -2.04 16.96
N ARG A 145 -8.98 -2.93 15.97
CA ARG A 145 -7.88 -3.36 15.09
C ARG A 145 -7.87 -2.51 13.83
N LEU A 146 -6.72 -1.92 13.53
CA LEU A 146 -6.40 -1.43 12.21
C LEU A 146 -5.65 -2.54 11.47
N SER A 147 -6.25 -3.07 10.41
CA SER A 147 -5.60 -4.03 9.53
C SER A 147 -5.75 -3.58 8.08
N MET A 148 -4.64 -3.55 7.35
CA MET A 148 -4.63 -3.25 5.92
C MET A 148 -3.45 -3.93 5.22
N LYS A 149 -3.62 -4.25 3.93
CA LYS A 149 -2.53 -4.68 3.05
C LYS A 149 -1.80 -3.45 2.50
N VAL A 150 -0.50 -3.34 2.72
CA VAL A 150 0.37 -2.27 2.22
C VAL A 150 1.29 -2.77 1.11
N THR A 151 1.69 -1.89 0.19
CA THR A 151 2.69 -2.22 -0.83
C THR A 151 4.07 -2.39 -0.18
N PRO A 152 5.03 -3.11 -0.81
CA PRO A 152 6.40 -3.22 -0.29
C PRO A 152 7.05 -1.89 -0.04
N ARG A 153 6.93 -0.96 -0.99
CA ARG A 153 7.43 0.42 -0.84
C ARG A 153 6.92 1.09 0.42
N LEU A 154 5.59 1.08 0.65
CA LEU A 154 5.03 1.67 1.85
C LEU A 154 5.49 0.93 3.12
N GLY A 155 5.65 -0.40 3.05
CA GLY A 155 6.20 -1.19 4.14
C GLY A 155 7.66 -0.84 4.45
N GLU A 156 8.47 -0.53 3.44
CA GLU A 156 9.87 -0.09 3.58
C GLU A 156 9.96 1.30 4.16
N GLU A 157 9.21 2.28 3.62
CA GLU A 157 9.13 3.64 4.17
C GLU A 157 8.66 3.62 5.64
N PHE A 158 7.67 2.78 5.96
CA PHE A 158 7.21 2.60 7.34
C PHE A 158 8.31 2.02 8.25
N ASN A 159 9.04 1.00 7.79
CA ASN A 159 10.14 0.41 8.56
C ASN A 159 11.30 1.39 8.74
N GLU A 160 11.56 2.25 7.75
CA GLU A 160 12.54 3.32 7.85
C GLU A 160 12.11 4.36 8.90
N LEU A 161 10.83 4.74 8.92
CA LEU A 161 10.30 5.62 9.96
C LEU A 161 10.39 5.00 11.36
N VAL A 162 10.16 3.71 11.52
CA VAL A 162 10.39 3.00 12.80
C VAL A 162 11.84 3.17 13.26
N LYS A 163 12.81 3.00 12.35
CA LYS A 163 14.24 3.18 12.65
C LYS A 163 14.58 4.62 12.98
N LYS A 164 14.18 5.56 12.12
CA LYS A 164 14.43 7.00 12.30
C LYS A 164 13.81 7.46 13.62
N SER A 165 12.51 7.27 13.82
CA SER A 165 11.81 7.74 15.02
C SER A 165 12.18 7.01 16.31
N ALA A 166 12.81 5.83 16.24
CA ALA A 166 13.03 4.92 17.37
C ALA A 166 11.72 4.52 18.11
N LEU A 167 10.56 4.66 17.45
CA LEU A 167 9.27 4.22 17.97
C LEU A 167 8.95 2.81 17.50
N ASN A 168 8.36 1.99 18.37
CA ASN A 168 7.79 0.72 17.91
C ASN A 168 6.60 0.96 16.95
N LYS A 169 6.28 -0.05 16.15
CA LYS A 169 5.20 -0.01 15.14
C LYS A 169 3.88 0.56 15.67
N THR A 170 3.40 0.07 16.82
CA THR A 170 2.12 0.51 17.40
C THR A 170 2.16 1.96 17.82
N THR A 171 3.22 2.38 18.51
CA THR A 171 3.42 3.77 18.94
C THR A 171 3.56 4.71 17.74
N LEU A 172 4.27 4.29 16.69
CA LEU A 172 4.39 5.07 15.46
C LEU A 172 3.04 5.28 14.78
N VAL A 173 2.20 4.23 14.64
CA VAL A 173 0.85 4.40 14.06
C VAL A 173 0.00 5.32 14.93
N LYS A 174 0.02 5.17 16.25
CA LYS A 174 -0.71 6.09 17.17
C LYS A 174 -0.25 7.54 16.96
N SER A 175 1.05 7.75 16.85
CA SER A 175 1.62 9.07 16.59
C SER A 175 1.20 9.66 15.24
N ILE A 176 1.21 8.85 14.18
CA ILE A 176 0.74 9.26 12.84
C ILE A 176 -0.75 9.65 12.89
N VAL A 177 -1.57 8.90 13.62
CA VAL A 177 -3.00 9.23 13.79
C VAL A 177 -3.18 10.55 14.55
N MET A 178 -2.38 10.82 15.59
CA MET A 178 -2.39 12.11 16.26
C MET A 178 -1.99 13.26 15.32
N ASP A 179 -1.00 13.01 14.48
CA ASP A 179 -0.50 13.95 13.48
C ASP A 179 -1.60 14.30 12.46
N ILE A 180 -2.29 13.27 11.93
CA ILE A 180 -3.48 13.38 11.10
C ILE A 180 -4.57 14.21 11.80
N GLY A 181 -4.84 13.92 13.08
CA GLY A 181 -5.80 14.67 13.89
C GLY A 181 -5.45 16.16 13.95
N SER A 182 -4.21 16.48 14.28
CA SER A 182 -3.73 17.86 14.41
C SER A 182 -3.75 18.67 13.11
N GLU A 183 -3.59 18.00 11.96
CA GLU A 183 -3.51 18.67 10.66
C GLU A 183 -4.78 18.64 9.83
N ILE A 184 -5.78 17.83 10.21
CA ILE A 184 -7.02 17.66 9.44
C ILE A 184 -8.26 17.86 10.33
N VAL A 185 -8.26 17.31 11.54
CA VAL A 185 -9.44 17.29 12.40
C VAL A 185 -9.54 18.54 13.26
N GLU A 186 -8.45 18.90 13.94
CA GLU A 186 -8.42 20.02 14.88
C GLU A 186 -8.55 21.40 14.23
N PRO A 187 -7.91 21.71 13.08
CA PRO A 187 -8.05 23.03 12.46
C PRO A 187 -9.44 23.25 11.88
N GLU A 188 -9.98 24.46 11.98
CA GLU A 188 -11.21 24.85 11.27
C GLU A 188 -11.01 24.83 9.74
N GLU A 189 -9.86 25.34 9.29
CA GLU A 189 -9.46 25.33 7.88
C GLU A 189 -8.09 24.65 7.70
N PRO A 190 -8.06 23.32 7.54
CA PRO A 190 -6.80 22.61 7.43
C PRO A 190 -6.11 22.90 6.08
N LYS A 191 -4.83 23.32 6.14
CA LYS A 191 -4.07 23.84 5.00
C LYS A 191 -3.99 22.87 3.81
N MET A 192 -3.94 21.58 4.09
CA MET A 192 -3.82 20.53 3.07
C MET A 192 -5.17 20.03 2.50
N MET A 193 -6.32 20.57 2.95
CA MET A 193 -7.63 20.03 2.56
C MET A 193 -7.87 20.03 1.06
N ALA A 194 -7.46 21.08 0.35
CA ALA A 194 -7.63 21.16 -1.10
C ALA A 194 -6.87 20.05 -1.84
N GLU A 195 -5.66 19.72 -1.37
CA GLU A 195 -4.85 18.63 -1.92
C GLU A 195 -5.46 17.27 -1.60
N LEU A 196 -5.85 17.04 -0.35
CA LEU A 196 -6.43 15.76 0.06
C LEU A 196 -7.76 15.47 -0.62
N ARG A 197 -8.59 16.50 -0.88
CA ARG A 197 -9.83 16.35 -1.65
C ARG A 197 -9.58 15.98 -3.11
N ARG A 198 -8.55 16.58 -3.74
CA ARG A 198 -8.15 16.18 -5.10
C ARG A 198 -7.65 14.74 -5.14
N MET A 199 -6.86 14.33 -4.16
CA MET A 199 -6.41 12.95 -4.01
C MET A 199 -7.61 11.99 -3.85
N ALA A 200 -8.57 12.33 -2.97
CA ALA A 200 -9.76 11.50 -2.74
C ALA A 200 -10.61 11.35 -4.01
N ALA A 201 -10.85 12.45 -4.74
CA ALA A 201 -11.57 12.42 -6.00
C ALA A 201 -10.90 11.53 -7.06
N ALA A 202 -9.56 11.54 -7.14
CA ALA A 202 -8.80 10.69 -8.05
C ALA A 202 -8.85 9.20 -7.68
N LEU A 203 -9.07 8.87 -6.41
CA LEU A 203 -9.21 7.49 -5.94
C LEU A 203 -10.64 6.95 -6.07
N ALA A 204 -11.64 7.82 -6.26
CA ALA A 204 -13.05 7.46 -6.39
C ALA A 204 -13.47 7.18 -7.85
N ALA A 205 -12.61 7.50 -8.83
CA ALA A 205 -12.81 7.24 -10.26
C ALA A 205 -12.31 5.85 -10.67
#